data_AF-A0A1F2ZVV4-F1
#
_entry.id   AF-A0A1F2ZVV4-F1
#
_cell.length_a   1.000
_cell.length_b   1.000
_cell.length_c   1.000
_cell.angle_alpha   90.00
_cell.angle_beta   90.00
_cell.angle_gamma   90.00
#
_symmetry.space_group_name_H-M   'P 1'
#
loop_
_entity.id
_entity.type
_entity.pdbx_description
1 polymer ?
#
loop_
_entity_poly.entity_id
_entity_poly.type
_entity_poly.pdbx_seq_one_letter_code
_entity_poly.pdbx_strand_id
1 'polypeptide(L)'
;MPQEFYEIIKYLVGLAAGAGLTIAMIAKFGEKIFFKHLDHKYSEKLSQRNVELQSELEETKNSLNRSLQQDVASYKADLHVLSGQRARYLERKIDSILELNKFYVFAAKALLEYISTNHAYIDEAAYYFIFQSEEEDFTSFSDYRIYAEIKREHWPKLLKPAESAINQYSEALALRMPILPKEFSSSELALASSLQEIMDTSKGLFYRTMGLTSEIVEPEEEMTPEECLAEFKVHVAKSLELKIKVESYYQDLLSKAQESNELIESLLIS
;
A
#
# COMPACT_ATOMS: atom_id res chain seq x y z
N MET A 1 108.88 -4.08 73.64
CA MET A 1 107.85 -3.11 73.19
C MET A 1 106.93 -2.80 74.37
N PRO A 2 106.61 -1.54 74.67
CA PRO A 2 105.91 -1.18 75.91
C PRO A 2 104.41 -1.54 75.83
N GLN A 3 103.85 -2.03 76.94
CA GLN A 3 102.44 -2.42 77.10
C GLN A 3 101.44 -1.30 76.71
N GLU A 4 101.85 -0.04 76.82
CA GLU A 4 101.04 1.14 76.49
C GLU A 4 100.61 1.19 75.01
N PHE A 5 101.43 0.65 74.10
CA PHE A 5 101.11 0.67 72.66
C PHE A 5 99.99 -0.32 72.30
N TYR A 6 99.81 -1.39 73.09
CA TYR A 6 98.80 -2.42 72.85
C TYR A 6 97.41 -2.00 73.34
N GLU A 7 97.34 -1.21 74.41
CA GLU A 7 96.08 -0.68 74.94
C GLU A 7 95.48 0.40 74.04
N ILE A 8 96.32 1.27 73.47
CA ILE A 8 95.88 2.32 72.53
C ILE A 8 95.32 1.70 71.24
N ILE A 9 95.98 0.66 70.70
CA ILE A 9 95.49 -0.04 69.51
C ILE A 9 94.17 -0.77 69.79
N LYS A 10 94.00 -1.40 70.96
CA LYS A 10 92.72 -2.00 71.36
C LYS A 10 91.59 -0.97 71.43
N TYR A 11 91.85 0.22 71.95
CA TYR A 11 90.87 1.30 72.00
C TYR A 11 90.48 1.82 70.61
N LEU A 12 91.46 2.00 69.72
CA LEU A 12 91.23 2.41 68.34
C LEU A 12 90.47 1.36 67.53
N VAL A 13 90.82 0.08 67.68
CA VAL A 13 90.11 -1.05 67.03
C VAL A 13 88.70 -1.21 67.62
N GLY A 14 88.51 -0.99 68.92
CA GLY A 14 87.20 -1.00 69.58
C GLY A 14 86.29 0.14 69.12
N LEU A 15 86.84 1.35 68.94
CA LEU A 15 86.11 2.51 68.41
C LEU A 15 85.77 2.34 66.93
N ALA A 16 86.69 1.82 66.11
CA ALA A 16 86.46 1.55 64.69
C ALA A 16 85.43 0.42 64.48
N ALA A 17 85.49 -0.65 65.28
CA ALA A 17 84.51 -1.73 65.27
C ALA A 17 83.13 -1.25 65.76
N GLY A 18 83.09 -0.40 66.79
CA GLY A 18 81.86 0.20 67.30
C GLY A 18 81.18 1.11 66.29
N ALA A 19 81.93 2.00 65.63
CA ALA A 19 81.43 2.90 64.58
C ALA A 19 81.01 2.14 63.30
N GLY A 20 81.79 1.12 62.91
CA GLY A 20 81.46 0.24 61.79
C GLY A 20 80.17 -0.56 62.02
N LEU A 21 79.96 -1.08 63.23
CA LEU A 21 78.73 -1.77 63.62
C LEU A 21 77.52 -0.83 63.65
N THR A 22 77.67 0.42 64.10
CA THR A 22 76.56 1.39 64.08
C THR A 22 76.20 1.80 62.67
N ILE A 23 77.17 2.08 61.79
CA ILE A 23 76.92 2.41 60.38
C ILE A 23 76.31 1.22 59.64
N ALA A 24 76.79 -0.01 59.89
CA ALA A 24 76.21 -1.22 59.29
C ALA A 24 74.79 -1.50 59.80
N MET A 25 74.49 -1.24 61.07
CA MET A 25 73.12 -1.30 61.60
C MET A 25 72.23 -0.23 60.96
N ILE A 26 72.70 1.01 60.86
CA ILE A 26 71.92 2.12 60.27
C ILE A 26 71.69 1.88 58.78
N ALA A 27 72.66 1.35 58.04
CA ALA A 27 72.48 0.99 56.63
C ALA A 27 71.47 -0.17 56.48
N LYS A 28 71.64 -1.26 57.25
CA LYS A 28 70.81 -2.47 57.13
C LYS A 28 69.37 -2.27 57.66
N PHE A 29 69.18 -1.49 58.71
CA PHE A 29 67.85 -1.15 59.23
C PHE A 29 67.23 0.06 58.52
N GLY A 30 68.05 1.04 58.12
CA GLY A 30 67.63 2.22 57.37
C GLY A 30 67.13 1.89 55.98
N GLU A 31 67.82 1.03 55.22
CA GLU A 31 67.30 0.53 53.93
C GLU A 31 65.97 -0.18 54.12
N LYS A 32 65.87 -1.10 55.10
CA LYS A 32 64.64 -1.86 55.33
C LYS A 32 63.46 -0.95 55.71
N ILE A 33 63.69 0.11 56.49
CA ILE A 33 62.66 1.08 56.86
C ILE A 33 62.33 1.98 55.66
N PHE A 34 63.32 2.44 54.90
CA PHE A 34 63.14 3.32 53.76
C PHE A 34 62.42 2.62 52.60
N PHE A 35 62.79 1.38 52.27
CA PHE A 35 62.08 0.56 51.29
C PHE A 35 60.67 0.21 51.75
N LYS A 36 60.47 -0.12 53.03
CA LYS A 36 59.12 -0.37 53.57
C LYS A 36 58.23 0.88 53.55
N HIS A 37 58.81 2.06 53.75
CA HIS A 37 58.11 3.34 53.68
C HIS A 37 57.82 3.77 52.23
N LEU A 38 58.75 3.53 51.30
CA LEU A 38 58.53 3.72 49.85
C LEU A 38 57.46 2.75 49.33
N ASP A 39 57.53 1.46 49.66
CA ASP A 39 56.51 0.47 49.31
C ASP A 39 55.14 0.84 49.88
N HIS A 40 55.08 1.31 51.14
CA HIS A 40 53.83 1.78 51.73
C HIS A 40 53.28 2.99 50.97
N LYS A 41 54.13 3.97 50.64
CA LYS A 41 53.71 5.19 49.94
C LYS A 41 53.28 4.92 48.49
N TYR A 42 53.96 4.01 47.78
CA TYR A 42 53.55 3.58 46.44
C TYR A 42 52.31 2.70 46.45
N SER A 43 52.17 1.81 47.44
CA SER A 43 50.97 0.99 47.67
C SER A 43 49.75 1.86 47.98
N GLU A 44 49.91 2.88 48.83
CA GLU A 44 48.85 3.83 49.17
C GLU A 44 48.45 4.68 47.94
N LYS A 45 49.43 5.11 47.14
CA LYS A 45 49.17 5.82 45.87
C LYS A 45 48.49 4.93 44.81
N LEU A 46 48.88 3.64 44.73
CA LEU A 46 48.24 2.66 43.86
C LEU A 46 46.81 2.34 44.32
N SER A 47 46.58 2.22 45.63
CA SER A 47 45.26 2.02 46.22
C SER A 47 44.34 3.20 45.93
N GLN A 48 44.79 4.43 46.15
CA GLN A 48 44.05 5.65 45.80
C GLN A 48 43.74 5.68 44.30
N ARG A 49 44.72 5.38 43.44
CA ARG A 49 44.50 5.35 41.99
C ARG A 49 43.52 4.26 41.57
N ASN A 50 43.49 3.12 42.25
CA ASN A 50 42.55 2.05 41.96
C ASN A 50 41.12 2.42 42.37
N VAL A 51 40.96 3.13 43.50
CA VAL A 51 39.66 3.69 43.92
C VAL A 51 39.16 4.75 42.94
N GLU A 52 40.05 5.64 42.48
CA GLU A 52 39.74 6.63 41.43
C GLU A 52 39.28 5.94 40.13
N LEU A 53 40.04 4.94 39.66
CA LEU A 53 39.70 4.19 38.45
C LEU A 53 38.39 3.40 38.59
N GLN A 54 38.10 2.85 39.77
CA GLN A 54 36.81 2.20 40.04
C GLN A 54 35.65 3.19 39.99
N SER A 55 35.84 4.39 40.56
CA SER A 55 34.85 5.47 40.50
C SER A 55 34.61 5.94 39.06
N GLU A 56 35.68 6.18 38.29
CA GLU A 56 35.59 6.56 36.87
C GLU A 56 34.90 5.48 36.03
N LEU A 57 35.20 4.20 36.28
CA LEU A 57 34.55 3.07 35.61
C LEU A 57 33.06 3.01 35.94
N GLU A 58 32.69 3.22 37.21
CA GLU A 58 31.31 3.19 37.66
C GLU A 58 30.49 4.37 37.11
N GLU A 59 31.08 5.57 37.08
CA GLU A 59 30.49 6.74 36.42
C GLU A 59 30.29 6.52 34.92
N THR A 60 31.30 6.01 34.22
CA THR A 60 31.22 5.72 32.79
C THR A 60 30.17 4.65 32.49
N LYS A 61 30.13 3.58 33.29
CA LYS A 61 29.11 2.53 33.21
C LYS A 61 27.72 3.09 33.43
N ASN A 62 27.52 3.93 34.44
CA ASN A 62 26.23 4.53 34.75
C ASN A 62 25.77 5.51 33.66
N SER A 63 26.69 6.32 33.12
CA SER A 63 26.42 7.20 31.99
C SER A 63 26.01 6.42 30.75
N LEU A 64 26.78 5.38 30.39
CA LEU A 64 26.47 4.52 29.26
C LEU A 64 25.13 3.80 29.42
N ASN A 65 24.84 3.28 30.62
CA ASN A 65 23.57 2.63 30.92
C ASN A 65 22.40 3.61 30.80
N ARG A 66 22.53 4.86 31.27
CA ARG A 66 21.51 5.91 31.07
C ARG A 66 21.31 6.23 29.60
N SER A 67 22.39 6.39 28.83
CA SER A 67 22.33 6.63 27.39
C SER A 67 21.61 5.49 26.67
N LEU A 68 21.97 4.24 26.95
CA LEU A 68 21.32 3.06 26.37
C LEU A 68 19.83 2.99 26.74
N GLN A 69 19.47 3.29 27.98
CA GLN A 69 18.06 3.33 28.39
C GLN A 69 17.27 4.40 27.64
N GLN A 70 17.88 5.57 27.43
CA GLN A 70 17.27 6.65 26.66
C GLN A 70 17.12 6.29 25.17
N ASP A 71 18.14 5.69 24.56
CA ASP A 71 18.10 5.23 23.18
C ASP A 71 17.03 4.15 22.98
N VAL A 72 16.98 3.16 23.87
CA VAL A 72 15.95 2.10 23.84
C VAL A 72 14.55 2.68 24.00
N ALA A 73 14.37 3.67 24.86
CA ALA A 73 13.08 4.35 25.01
C ALA A 73 12.69 5.11 23.74
N SER A 74 13.63 5.80 23.10
CA SER A 74 13.42 6.49 21.83
C SER A 74 13.03 5.51 20.72
N TYR A 75 13.79 4.43 20.52
CA TYR A 75 13.48 3.42 19.50
C TYR A 75 12.11 2.77 19.72
N LYS A 76 11.72 2.50 20.97
CA LYS A 76 10.37 1.99 21.27
C LYS A 76 9.27 2.99 20.90
N ALA A 77 9.48 4.28 21.16
CA ALA A 77 8.53 5.32 20.78
C ALA A 77 8.40 5.43 19.26
N ASP A 78 9.53 5.42 18.54
CA ASP A 78 9.55 5.48 17.08
C ASP A 78 8.86 4.26 16.45
N LEU A 79 9.13 3.05 16.97
CA LEU A 79 8.45 1.83 16.53
C LEU A 79 6.94 1.88 16.77
N HIS A 80 6.50 2.45 17.90
CA HIS A 80 5.08 2.62 18.18
C HIS A 80 4.41 3.60 17.20
N VAL A 81 5.08 4.72 16.87
CA VAL A 81 4.59 5.68 15.87
C VAL A 81 4.51 5.02 14.49
N LEU A 82 5.54 4.31 14.06
CA LEU A 82 5.59 3.60 12.78
C LEU A 82 4.50 2.51 12.70
N SER A 83 4.29 1.75 13.77
CA SER A 83 3.23 0.77 13.87
C SER A 83 1.84 1.41 13.71
N GLY A 84 1.61 2.54 14.39
CA GLY A 84 0.36 3.29 14.26
C GLY A 84 0.14 3.88 12.86
N GLN A 85 1.20 4.38 12.21
CA GLN A 85 1.13 4.86 10.83
C GLN A 85 0.85 3.73 9.84
N ARG A 86 1.49 2.57 10.01
CA ARG A 86 1.25 1.37 9.21
C ARG A 86 -0.20 0.89 9.32
N ALA A 87 -0.74 0.84 10.54
CA ALA A 87 -2.14 0.46 10.76
C ALA A 87 -3.12 1.39 10.04
N ARG A 88 -2.93 2.72 10.15
CA ARG A 88 -3.76 3.72 9.44
C ARG A 88 -3.64 3.62 7.93
N TYR A 89 -2.44 3.32 7.42
CA TYR A 89 -2.23 3.13 5.99
C TYR A 89 -2.94 1.88 5.47
N LEU A 90 -2.92 0.80 6.25
CA LEU A 90 -3.64 -0.43 5.95
C LEU A 90 -5.16 -0.21 5.94
N GLU A 91 -5.68 0.48 6.96
CA GLU A 91 -7.11 0.86 7.05
C GLU A 91 -7.55 1.65 5.82
N ARG A 92 -6.81 2.68 5.43
CA ARG A 92 -7.09 3.46 4.20
C ARG A 92 -7.08 2.61 2.93
N LYS A 93 -6.17 1.63 2.85
CA LYS A 93 -6.09 0.73 1.69
C LYS A 93 -7.33 -0.17 1.63
N ILE A 94 -7.75 -0.73 2.76
CA ILE A 94 -8.95 -1.56 2.87
C ILE A 94 -10.20 -0.74 2.53
N ASP A 95 -10.36 0.44 3.13
CA ASP A 95 -11.46 1.35 2.85
C ASP A 95 -11.54 1.69 1.35
N SER A 96 -10.38 1.92 0.73
CA SER A 96 -10.30 2.22 -0.71
C SER A 96 -10.77 1.05 -1.57
N ILE A 97 -10.45 -0.20 -1.22
CA ILE A 97 -10.92 -1.40 -1.92
C ILE A 97 -12.44 -1.53 -1.78
N LEU A 98 -12.96 -1.39 -0.55
CA LEU A 98 -14.39 -1.51 -0.26
C LEU A 98 -15.19 -0.43 -0.99
N GLU A 99 -14.69 0.80 -1.01
CA GLU A 99 -15.34 1.91 -1.68
C GLU A 99 -15.35 1.74 -3.21
N LEU A 100 -14.26 1.23 -3.80
CA LEU A 100 -14.22 0.90 -5.22
C LEU A 100 -15.22 -0.19 -5.60
N ASN A 101 -15.35 -1.23 -4.78
CA ASN A 101 -16.35 -2.27 -5.01
C ASN A 101 -17.78 -1.70 -4.96
N LYS A 102 -18.05 -0.79 -4.02
CA LYS A 102 -19.34 -0.11 -3.95
C LYS A 102 -19.62 0.70 -5.22
N PHE A 103 -18.65 1.47 -5.70
CA PHE A 103 -18.80 2.22 -6.95
C PHE A 103 -18.97 1.31 -8.17
N TYR A 104 -18.21 0.21 -8.25
CA TYR A 104 -18.37 -0.79 -9.30
C TYR A 104 -19.77 -1.41 -9.32
N VAL A 105 -20.32 -1.78 -8.17
CA VAL A 105 -21.70 -2.31 -8.07
C VAL A 105 -22.71 -1.31 -8.61
N PHE A 106 -22.58 -0.03 -8.26
CA PHE A 106 -23.47 1.00 -8.80
C PHE A 106 -23.32 1.18 -10.30
N ALA A 107 -22.07 1.20 -10.81
CA ALA A 107 -21.79 1.33 -12.24
C ALA A 107 -22.35 0.13 -13.03
N ALA A 108 -22.09 -1.11 -12.58
CA ALA A 108 -22.58 -2.33 -13.22
C ALA A 108 -24.11 -2.37 -13.26
N LYS A 109 -24.78 -2.00 -12.15
CA LYS A 109 -26.25 -1.96 -12.08
C LYS A 109 -26.84 -0.89 -13.01
N ALA A 110 -26.30 0.32 -12.99
CA ALA A 110 -26.78 1.41 -13.84
C ALA A 110 -26.55 1.09 -15.33
N LEU A 111 -25.40 0.49 -15.66
CA LEU A 111 -25.11 0.03 -17.02
C LEU A 111 -26.07 -1.09 -17.45
N LEU A 112 -26.36 -2.06 -16.57
CA LEU A 112 -27.31 -3.13 -16.87
C LEU A 112 -28.71 -2.59 -17.18
N GLU A 113 -29.20 -1.64 -16.38
CA GLU A 113 -30.50 -1.00 -16.59
C GLU A 113 -30.54 -0.27 -17.95
N TYR A 114 -29.50 0.50 -18.25
CA TYR A 114 -29.35 1.22 -19.52
C TYR A 114 -29.32 0.26 -20.72
N ILE A 115 -28.47 -0.77 -20.68
CA ILE A 115 -28.31 -1.72 -21.79
C ILE A 115 -29.57 -2.57 -21.98
N SER A 116 -30.19 -3.03 -20.89
CA SER A 116 -31.44 -3.80 -20.94
C SER A 116 -32.56 -2.99 -21.57
N THR A 117 -32.66 -1.70 -21.23
CA THR A 117 -33.68 -0.81 -21.81
C THR A 117 -33.42 -0.54 -23.29
N ASN A 118 -32.16 -0.25 -23.67
CA ASN A 118 -31.80 -0.07 -25.07
C ASN A 118 -32.11 -1.32 -25.90
N HIS A 119 -31.74 -2.50 -25.41
CA HIS A 119 -32.04 -3.75 -26.08
C HIS A 119 -33.54 -3.98 -26.18
N ALA A 120 -34.32 -3.70 -25.13
CA ALA A 120 -35.79 -3.83 -25.18
C ALA A 120 -36.41 -2.92 -26.26
N TYR A 121 -35.92 -1.69 -26.44
CA TYR A 121 -36.40 -0.81 -27.51
C TYR A 121 -36.01 -1.32 -28.91
N ILE A 122 -34.80 -1.86 -29.05
CA ILE A 122 -34.33 -2.45 -30.31
C ILE A 122 -35.13 -3.71 -30.65
N ASP A 123 -35.40 -4.56 -29.66
CA ASP A 123 -36.18 -5.78 -29.78
C ASP A 123 -37.66 -5.47 -30.11
N GLU A 124 -38.26 -4.47 -29.47
CA GLU A 124 -39.58 -3.94 -29.80
C GLU A 124 -39.67 -3.52 -31.29
N ALA A 125 -38.68 -2.77 -31.77
CA ALA A 125 -38.59 -2.39 -33.18
C ALA A 125 -38.37 -3.63 -34.09
N ALA A 126 -37.58 -4.60 -33.65
CA ALA A 126 -37.34 -5.84 -34.40
C ALA A 126 -38.62 -6.65 -34.59
N TYR A 127 -39.44 -6.80 -33.55
CA TYR A 127 -40.74 -7.46 -33.68
C TYR A 127 -41.64 -6.76 -34.71
N TYR A 128 -41.61 -5.43 -34.74
CA TYR A 128 -42.41 -4.65 -35.68
C TYR A 128 -42.00 -4.89 -37.14
N PHE A 129 -40.71 -4.84 -37.46
CA PHE A 129 -40.23 -5.01 -38.83
C PHE A 129 -40.13 -6.48 -39.27
N ILE A 130 -39.76 -7.40 -38.37
CA ILE A 130 -39.59 -8.81 -38.71
C ILE A 130 -40.94 -9.47 -38.96
N PHE A 131 -41.96 -9.21 -38.12
CA PHE A 131 -43.29 -9.79 -38.31
C PHE A 131 -43.97 -9.25 -39.58
N GLN A 132 -43.81 -7.96 -39.89
CA GLN A 132 -44.35 -7.36 -41.13
C GLN A 132 -43.65 -7.87 -42.38
N SER A 133 -42.35 -8.16 -42.31
CA SER A 133 -41.60 -8.74 -43.44
C SER A 133 -42.00 -10.18 -43.80
N GLU A 134 -42.70 -10.88 -42.90
CA GLU A 134 -43.19 -12.25 -43.13
C GLU A 134 -44.59 -12.29 -43.75
N GLU A 135 -45.38 -11.20 -43.67
CA GLU A 135 -46.79 -11.16 -44.08
C GLU A 135 -47.07 -10.42 -45.41
N GLU A 136 -46.30 -9.39 -45.83
CA GLU A 136 -46.64 -8.58 -47.02
C GLU A 136 -45.46 -7.92 -47.77
N ASP A 137 -45.76 -7.41 -48.98
CA ASP A 137 -44.92 -6.59 -49.88
C ASP A 137 -44.43 -5.31 -49.17
N PHE A 138 -43.15 -4.94 -49.30
CA PHE A 138 -42.49 -3.86 -48.53
C PHE A 138 -43.16 -2.46 -48.62
N THR A 139 -44.13 -2.30 -49.51
CA THR A 139 -44.96 -1.09 -49.66
C THR A 139 -45.95 -0.84 -48.52
N SER A 140 -46.19 -1.79 -47.60
CA SER A 140 -47.19 -1.65 -46.51
C SER A 140 -46.62 -1.55 -45.09
N PHE A 141 -45.29 -1.42 -44.92
CA PHE A 141 -44.70 -1.22 -43.58
C PHE A 141 -45.31 0.00 -42.90
N SER A 142 -45.86 -0.20 -41.71
CA SER A 142 -46.44 0.90 -40.95
C SER A 142 -45.34 1.77 -40.32
N ASP A 143 -45.66 3.03 -40.05
CA ASP A 143 -44.66 4.02 -39.67
C ASP A 143 -44.18 3.86 -38.21
N TYR A 144 -42.96 3.34 -38.00
CA TYR A 144 -42.32 3.26 -36.68
C TYR A 144 -41.59 4.55 -36.28
N ARG A 145 -41.49 5.56 -37.16
CA ARG A 145 -40.66 6.77 -36.93
C ARG A 145 -41.09 7.54 -35.69
N ILE A 146 -42.40 7.66 -35.45
CA ILE A 146 -42.95 8.34 -34.27
C ILE A 146 -42.47 7.65 -32.98
N TYR A 147 -42.52 6.31 -32.94
CA TYR A 147 -42.05 5.57 -31.77
C TYR A 147 -40.54 5.71 -31.60
N ALA A 148 -39.76 5.57 -32.68
CA ALA A 148 -38.31 5.75 -32.66
C ALA A 148 -37.90 7.16 -32.17
N GLU A 149 -38.63 8.20 -32.57
CA GLU A 149 -38.40 9.59 -32.13
C GLU A 149 -38.69 9.74 -30.64
N ILE A 150 -39.82 9.22 -30.14
CA ILE A 150 -40.14 9.23 -28.71
C ILE A 150 -39.04 8.52 -27.90
N LYS A 151 -38.57 7.35 -28.35
CA LYS A 151 -37.49 6.63 -27.66
C LYS A 151 -36.18 7.42 -27.70
N ARG A 152 -35.82 8.04 -28.82
CA ARG A 152 -34.64 8.92 -28.94
C ARG A 152 -34.70 10.13 -28.04
N GLU A 153 -35.88 10.72 -27.84
CA GLU A 153 -36.06 11.85 -26.91
C GLU A 153 -35.91 11.42 -25.44
N HIS A 154 -36.36 10.21 -25.10
CA HIS A 154 -36.28 9.67 -23.73
C HIS A 154 -34.92 9.06 -23.39
N TRP A 155 -34.20 8.56 -24.39
CA TRP A 155 -32.92 7.87 -24.23
C TRP A 155 -31.84 8.65 -23.45
N PRO A 156 -31.64 9.98 -23.65
CA PRO A 156 -30.70 10.76 -22.84
C PRO A 156 -30.96 10.75 -21.33
N LYS A 157 -32.20 10.51 -20.90
CA LYS A 157 -32.56 10.42 -19.46
C LYS A 157 -32.03 9.13 -18.82
N LEU A 158 -31.86 8.07 -19.62
CA LEU A 158 -31.30 6.77 -19.20
C LEU A 158 -29.78 6.75 -19.30
N LEU A 159 -29.22 7.47 -20.28
CA LEU A 159 -27.79 7.52 -20.52
C LEU A 159 -27.02 8.20 -19.37
N LYS A 160 -27.48 9.38 -18.94
CA LYS A 160 -26.76 10.21 -17.95
C LYS A 160 -26.49 9.49 -16.62
N PRO A 161 -27.45 8.77 -16.01
CA PRO A 161 -27.17 8.02 -14.79
C PRO A 161 -26.07 6.98 -14.95
N ALA A 162 -26.09 6.23 -16.06
CA ALA A 162 -25.12 5.17 -16.30
C ALA A 162 -23.71 5.73 -16.59
N GLU A 163 -23.60 6.78 -17.41
CA GLU A 163 -22.33 7.49 -17.62
C GLU A 163 -21.78 8.07 -16.31
N SER A 164 -22.63 8.73 -15.53
CA SER A 164 -22.21 9.30 -14.25
C SER A 164 -21.68 8.22 -13.30
N ALA A 165 -22.30 7.05 -13.25
CA ALA A 165 -21.86 5.96 -12.37
C ALA A 165 -20.50 5.38 -12.82
N ILE A 166 -20.29 5.19 -14.13
CA ILE A 166 -19.02 4.71 -14.68
C ILE A 166 -17.89 5.73 -14.47
N ASN A 167 -18.18 7.02 -14.67
CA ASN A 167 -17.23 8.09 -14.42
C ASN A 167 -16.84 8.18 -12.95
N GLN A 168 -17.81 8.10 -12.03
CA GLN A 168 -17.53 8.09 -10.59
C GLN A 168 -16.64 6.92 -10.18
N TYR A 169 -16.89 5.72 -10.72
CA TYR A 169 -16.03 4.56 -10.47
C TYR A 169 -14.59 4.78 -11.01
N SER A 170 -14.47 5.31 -12.22
CA SER A 170 -13.17 5.58 -12.86
C SER A 170 -12.36 6.65 -12.13
N GLU A 171 -13.01 7.73 -11.72
CA GLU A 171 -12.41 8.80 -10.91
C GLU A 171 -11.99 8.28 -9.54
N ALA A 172 -12.86 7.48 -8.90
CA ALA A 172 -12.56 6.88 -7.62
C ALA A 172 -11.33 5.96 -7.70
N LEU A 173 -11.20 5.19 -8.78
CA LEU A 173 -10.04 4.34 -9.05
C LEU A 173 -8.77 5.17 -9.21
N ALA A 174 -8.80 6.19 -10.07
CA ALA A 174 -7.64 7.04 -10.34
C ALA A 174 -7.08 7.68 -9.05
N LEU A 175 -7.96 8.14 -8.15
CA LEU A 175 -7.57 8.74 -6.87
C LEU A 175 -6.95 7.73 -5.89
N ARG A 176 -7.30 6.45 -5.97
CA ARG A 176 -6.92 5.40 -5.00
C ARG A 176 -5.77 4.52 -5.49
N MET A 177 -5.54 4.44 -6.81
CA MET A 177 -4.44 3.69 -7.42
C MET A 177 -3.07 3.82 -6.72
N PRO A 178 -2.62 5.01 -6.26
CA PRO A 178 -1.29 5.15 -5.66
C PRO A 178 -1.06 4.31 -4.40
N ILE A 179 -2.13 3.99 -3.67
CA ILE A 179 -2.06 3.26 -2.40
C ILE A 179 -2.49 1.81 -2.52
N LEU A 180 -3.06 1.41 -3.66
CA LEU A 180 -3.60 0.08 -3.89
C LEU A 180 -2.54 -0.90 -4.41
N PRO A 181 -2.73 -2.21 -4.20
CA PRO A 181 -1.90 -3.22 -4.87
C PRO A 181 -1.95 -3.06 -6.39
N LYS A 182 -0.80 -3.24 -7.06
CA LYS A 182 -0.67 -3.04 -8.51
C LYS A 182 -1.56 -3.99 -9.31
N GLU A 183 -1.63 -5.25 -8.89
CA GLU A 183 -2.43 -6.29 -9.55
C GLU A 183 -3.92 -5.97 -9.47
N PHE A 184 -4.41 -5.64 -8.27
CA PHE A 184 -5.78 -5.16 -8.06
C PHE A 184 -6.08 -3.94 -8.94
N SER A 185 -5.23 -2.91 -8.88
CA SER A 185 -5.41 -1.68 -9.65
C SER A 185 -5.48 -1.94 -11.16
N SER A 186 -4.68 -2.87 -11.67
CA SER A 186 -4.65 -3.21 -13.10
C SER A 186 -5.94 -3.92 -13.53
N SER A 187 -6.46 -4.82 -12.68
CA SER A 187 -7.76 -5.48 -12.90
C SER A 187 -8.92 -4.48 -12.90
N GLU A 188 -8.97 -3.58 -11.91
CA GLU A 188 -10.01 -2.53 -11.85
C GLU A 188 -9.96 -1.60 -13.07
N LEU A 189 -8.76 -1.28 -13.57
CA LEU A 189 -8.60 -0.39 -14.72
C LEU A 189 -9.09 -1.05 -16.02
N ALA A 190 -8.86 -2.35 -16.17
CA ALA A 190 -9.42 -3.14 -17.26
C ALA A 190 -10.95 -3.20 -17.19
N LEU A 191 -11.53 -3.38 -16.00
CA LEU A 191 -12.98 -3.35 -15.80
C LEU A 191 -13.57 -1.97 -16.16
N ALA A 192 -13.01 -0.89 -15.63
CA ALA A 192 -13.44 0.48 -15.93
C ALA A 192 -13.40 0.76 -17.45
N SER A 193 -12.34 0.34 -18.12
CA SER A 193 -12.19 0.48 -19.57
C SER A 193 -13.25 -0.31 -20.34
N SER A 194 -13.52 -1.56 -19.94
CA SER A 194 -14.54 -2.40 -20.57
C SER A 194 -15.95 -1.82 -20.41
N LEU A 195 -16.30 -1.30 -19.23
CA LEU A 195 -17.59 -0.65 -19.00
C LEU A 195 -17.77 0.59 -19.89
N GLN A 196 -16.71 1.39 -20.05
CA GLN A 196 -16.72 2.57 -20.91
C GLN A 196 -16.86 2.18 -22.40
N GLU A 197 -16.13 1.18 -22.85
CA GLU A 197 -16.19 0.68 -24.22
C GLU A 197 -17.60 0.16 -24.57
N ILE A 198 -18.21 -0.61 -23.66
CA ILE A 198 -19.59 -1.11 -23.82
C ILE A 198 -20.58 0.05 -23.89
N MET A 199 -20.43 1.06 -23.04
CA MET A 199 -21.25 2.25 -23.02
C MET A 199 -21.21 2.97 -24.38
N ASP A 200 -20.00 3.24 -24.89
CA ASP A 200 -19.82 3.96 -26.14
C ASP A 200 -20.29 3.15 -27.36
N THR A 201 -20.03 1.84 -27.37
CA THR A 201 -20.56 0.92 -28.38
C THR A 201 -22.08 0.90 -28.38
N SER A 202 -22.71 0.83 -27.21
CA SER A 202 -24.15 0.80 -27.09
C SER A 202 -24.81 2.11 -27.57
N LYS A 203 -24.18 3.26 -27.33
CA LYS A 203 -24.68 4.55 -27.85
C LYS A 203 -24.74 4.57 -29.38
N GLY A 204 -23.62 4.24 -30.01
CA GLY A 204 -23.54 4.19 -31.48
C GLY A 204 -24.54 3.19 -32.06
N LEU A 205 -24.61 2.02 -31.44
CA LEU A 205 -25.56 0.97 -31.82
C LEU A 205 -27.01 1.46 -31.73
N PHE A 206 -27.42 2.02 -30.59
CA PHE A 206 -28.79 2.49 -30.41
C PHE A 206 -29.18 3.56 -31.43
N TYR A 207 -28.32 4.56 -31.65
CA TYR A 207 -28.60 5.62 -32.62
C TYR A 207 -28.76 5.10 -34.04
N ARG A 208 -27.86 4.21 -34.48
CA ARG A 208 -27.91 3.60 -35.82
C ARG A 208 -29.14 2.73 -35.98
N THR A 209 -29.43 1.86 -35.01
CA THR A 209 -30.61 0.98 -35.06
C THR A 209 -31.90 1.78 -35.12
N MET A 210 -32.04 2.85 -34.35
CA MET A 210 -33.21 3.74 -34.41
C MET A 210 -33.26 4.59 -35.68
N GLY A 211 -32.18 4.68 -36.46
CA GLY A 211 -32.14 5.37 -37.75
C GLY A 211 -32.59 4.47 -38.88
N LEU A 212 -32.10 3.24 -38.84
CA LEU A 212 -32.51 2.17 -39.73
C LEU A 212 -34.02 1.93 -39.73
N THR A 213 -34.72 2.13 -38.60
CA THR A 213 -36.19 2.02 -38.58
C THR A 213 -36.89 3.01 -39.52
N SER A 214 -36.30 4.18 -39.80
CA SER A 214 -36.80 5.12 -40.80
C SER A 214 -36.37 4.70 -42.20
N GLU A 215 -35.10 4.29 -42.36
CA GLU A 215 -34.49 3.92 -43.66
C GLU A 215 -35.06 2.61 -44.23
N ILE A 216 -35.67 1.74 -43.40
CA ILE A 216 -36.41 0.56 -43.86
C ILE A 216 -37.69 0.98 -44.62
N VAL A 217 -38.35 2.06 -44.19
CA VAL A 217 -39.62 2.52 -44.78
C VAL A 217 -39.36 3.47 -45.95
N GLU A 218 -38.41 4.39 -45.78
CA GLU A 218 -37.98 5.36 -46.80
C GLU A 218 -36.44 5.28 -46.91
N PRO A 219 -35.91 4.37 -47.75
CA PRO A 219 -34.47 4.22 -47.90
C PRO A 219 -33.83 5.47 -48.51
N GLU A 220 -32.62 5.78 -48.05
CA GLU A 220 -31.78 6.76 -48.73
C GLU A 220 -31.34 6.23 -50.12
N GLU A 221 -30.99 7.11 -51.06
CA GLU A 221 -30.74 6.77 -52.48
C GLU A 221 -29.68 5.65 -52.71
N GLU A 222 -28.90 5.29 -51.68
CA GLU A 222 -27.80 4.32 -51.73
C GLU A 222 -28.12 2.92 -51.17
N MET A 223 -29.31 2.68 -50.58
CA MET A 223 -29.65 1.38 -49.95
C MET A 223 -31.07 0.91 -50.29
N THR A 224 -31.28 -0.41 -50.35
CA THR A 224 -32.63 -0.99 -50.46
C THR A 224 -33.25 -1.28 -49.09
N PRO A 225 -34.59 -1.36 -48.97
CA PRO A 225 -35.26 -1.76 -47.72
C PRO A 225 -34.76 -3.09 -47.15
N GLU A 226 -34.44 -4.06 -48.02
CA GLU A 226 -33.91 -5.37 -47.64
C GLU A 226 -32.50 -5.26 -47.06
N GLU A 227 -31.66 -4.39 -47.61
CA GLU A 227 -30.32 -4.11 -47.10
C GLU A 227 -30.40 -3.43 -45.73
N CYS A 228 -31.29 -2.45 -45.57
CA CYS A 228 -31.58 -1.81 -44.28
C CYS A 228 -32.07 -2.83 -43.23
N LEU A 229 -32.97 -3.74 -43.62
CA LEU A 229 -33.49 -4.78 -42.74
C LEU A 229 -32.42 -5.82 -42.35
N ALA A 230 -31.53 -6.17 -43.28
CA ALA A 230 -30.40 -7.06 -43.01
C ALA A 230 -29.41 -6.42 -42.01
N GLU A 231 -29.06 -5.14 -42.20
CA GLU A 231 -28.22 -4.40 -41.26
C GLU A 231 -28.89 -4.29 -39.89
N PHE A 232 -30.19 -4.02 -39.85
CA PHE A 232 -30.98 -3.95 -38.64
C PHE A 232 -30.91 -5.26 -37.83
N LYS A 233 -31.08 -6.42 -38.49
CA LYS A 233 -30.96 -7.75 -37.85
C LYS A 233 -29.57 -7.98 -37.22
N VAL A 234 -28.50 -7.54 -37.89
CA VAL A 234 -27.14 -7.60 -37.35
C VAL A 234 -27.02 -6.75 -36.07
N HIS A 235 -27.62 -5.56 -36.06
CA HIS A 235 -27.60 -4.69 -34.89
C HIS A 235 -28.43 -5.20 -33.71
N VAL A 236 -29.56 -5.87 -33.97
CA VAL A 236 -30.34 -6.58 -32.95
C VAL A 236 -29.47 -7.64 -32.27
N ALA A 237 -28.78 -8.49 -33.04
CA ALA A 237 -27.88 -9.51 -32.50
C ALA A 237 -26.76 -8.90 -31.64
N LYS A 238 -26.09 -7.86 -32.14
CA LYS A 238 -25.06 -7.12 -31.38
C LYS A 238 -25.61 -6.53 -30.07
N SER A 239 -26.85 -6.03 -30.06
CA SER A 239 -27.47 -5.48 -28.86
C SER A 239 -27.69 -6.55 -27.79
N LEU A 240 -28.07 -7.76 -28.21
CA LEU A 240 -28.25 -8.91 -27.33
C LEU A 240 -26.90 -9.38 -26.75
N GLU A 241 -25.84 -9.44 -27.58
CA GLU A 241 -24.48 -9.78 -27.12
C GLU A 241 -23.99 -8.82 -26.04
N LEU A 242 -24.18 -7.50 -26.23
CA LEU A 242 -23.83 -6.50 -25.23
C LEU A 242 -24.62 -6.69 -23.93
N LYS A 243 -25.92 -6.99 -24.03
CA LYS A 243 -26.76 -7.28 -22.86
C LYS A 243 -26.24 -8.47 -22.07
N ILE A 244 -25.98 -9.59 -22.74
CA ILE A 244 -25.45 -10.81 -22.12
C ILE A 244 -24.11 -10.53 -21.41
N LYS A 245 -23.22 -9.77 -22.06
CA LYS A 245 -21.92 -9.39 -21.49
C LYS A 245 -22.06 -8.55 -20.21
N VAL A 246 -23.04 -7.65 -20.15
CA VAL A 246 -23.27 -6.80 -18.97
C VAL A 246 -23.99 -7.56 -17.87
N GLU A 247 -24.89 -8.48 -18.23
CA GLU A 247 -25.50 -9.41 -17.28
C GLU A 247 -24.45 -10.27 -16.59
N SER A 248 -23.41 -10.73 -17.29
CA SER A 248 -22.33 -11.50 -16.65
C SER A 248 -21.59 -10.67 -15.60
N TYR A 249 -21.26 -9.40 -15.87
CA TYR A 249 -20.65 -8.51 -14.87
C TYR A 249 -21.50 -8.30 -13.63
N TYR A 250 -22.83 -8.29 -13.79
CA TYR A 250 -23.77 -8.18 -12.67
C TYR A 250 -23.90 -9.50 -11.90
N GLN A 251 -23.84 -10.64 -12.58
CA GLN A 251 -23.87 -11.97 -11.96
C GLN A 251 -22.56 -12.26 -11.21
N ASP A 252 -21.43 -11.77 -11.71
CA ASP A 252 -20.10 -11.94 -11.14
C ASP A 252 -19.82 -11.01 -9.95
N LEU A 253 -20.77 -10.17 -9.53
CA LEU A 253 -20.62 -9.28 -8.37
C LEU A 253 -20.23 -10.04 -7.09
N LEU A 254 -20.76 -11.24 -6.90
CA LEU A 254 -20.42 -12.07 -5.75
C LEU A 254 -18.98 -12.58 -5.82
N SER A 255 -18.53 -13.05 -6.99
CA SER A 255 -17.15 -13.50 -7.20
C SER A 255 -16.17 -12.36 -6.93
N LYS A 256 -16.44 -11.18 -7.48
CA LYS A 256 -15.62 -9.99 -7.24
C LYS A 256 -15.55 -9.59 -5.77
N ALA A 257 -16.68 -9.68 -5.06
CA ALA A 257 -16.72 -9.41 -3.63
C ALA A 257 -15.87 -10.41 -2.84
N GLN A 258 -15.88 -11.69 -3.23
CA GLN A 258 -15.04 -12.73 -2.64
C GLN A 258 -13.55 -12.47 -2.91
N GLU A 259 -13.16 -12.21 -4.15
CA GLU A 259 -11.78 -11.86 -4.52
C GLU A 259 -11.25 -10.66 -3.74
N SER A 260 -12.10 -9.65 -3.55
CA SER A 260 -11.75 -8.47 -2.75
C SER A 260 -11.60 -8.78 -1.27
N ASN A 261 -12.43 -9.69 -0.74
CA ASN A 261 -12.31 -10.13 0.65
C ASN A 261 -11.02 -10.93 0.86
N GLU A 262 -10.67 -11.84 -0.04
CA GLU A 262 -9.40 -12.57 -0.01
C GLU A 262 -8.20 -11.61 -0.05
N LEU A 263 -8.27 -10.57 -0.88
CA LEU A 263 -7.25 -9.53 -0.92
C LEU A 263 -7.16 -8.78 0.43
N ILE A 264 -8.29 -8.40 1.02
CA ILE A 264 -8.32 -7.72 2.32
C ILE A 264 -7.74 -8.61 3.42
N GLU A 265 -8.10 -9.89 3.45
CA GLU A 265 -7.56 -10.87 4.39
C GLU A 265 -6.04 -11.01 4.23
N SER A 266 -5.54 -11.08 2.99
CA SER A 266 -4.10 -11.13 2.71
C SER A 266 -3.34 -9.89 3.24
N LEU A 267 -3.97 -8.71 3.15
CA LEU A 267 -3.41 -7.45 3.61
C LEU A 267 -3.38 -7.37 5.14
N LEU A 268 -4.37 -7.97 5.83
CA LEU A 268 -4.43 -8.00 7.30
C LEU A 268 -3.41 -8.97 7.92
N ILE A 269 -3.01 -10.00 7.18
CA ILE A 269 -2.01 -10.99 7.63
C ILE A 269 -0.57 -10.48 7.39
N SER A 270 -0.36 -9.59 6.41
CA SER A 270 0.97 -9.07 6.01
C SER A 270 1.52 -7.98 6.92
#